data_AF-A0A0F8XKL9-F1
#
_entry.id   AF-A0A0F8XKL9-F1
#
_cell.length_a   1.000
_cell.length_b   1.000
_cell.length_c   1.000
_cell.angle_alpha   90.00
_cell.angle_beta   90.00
_cell.angle_gamma   90.00
#
_symmetry.space_group_name_H-M   'P 1'
#
loop_
_entity.id
_entity.type
_entity.pdbx_description
1 polymer ?
#
loop_
_entity_poly.entity_id
_entity_poly.type
_entity_poly.pdbx_seq_one_letter_code
_entity_poly.pdbx_strand_id
1 'polypeptide(L)'
;PVTEDFIKLRGEAIVNLSKCFNVREGWTRADDRPPERFFKQPHTRGPAKGITLKEDGYQSVLSGYYEARGWDTKTGIPTDETLKRLGLDFVKGNLKPTGGKKK
;
A
#
# COMPACT_ATOMS: atom_id res chain seq x y z
N PRO A 1 21.31 -21.93 -0.17
CA PRO A 1 20.95 -22.15 -1.60
C PRO A 1 19.73 -21.28 -1.93
N VAL A 2 19.61 -20.78 -3.17
CA VAL A 2 18.48 -19.94 -3.59
C VAL A 2 17.25 -20.82 -3.78
N THR A 3 16.28 -20.72 -2.88
CA THR A 3 15.01 -21.47 -2.91
C THR A 3 13.84 -20.56 -3.31
N GLU A 4 12.68 -21.14 -3.63
CA GLU A 4 11.46 -20.37 -3.90
C GLU A 4 11.07 -19.48 -2.71
N ASP A 5 11.09 -20.03 -1.50
CA ASP A 5 10.78 -19.28 -0.27
C ASP A 5 11.77 -18.13 -0.05
N PHE A 6 13.05 -18.35 -0.35
CA PHE A 6 14.04 -17.28 -0.31
C PHE A 6 13.70 -16.17 -1.31
N ILE A 7 13.35 -16.51 -2.56
CA ILE A 7 12.98 -15.51 -3.58
C ILE A 7 11.73 -14.75 -3.15
N LYS A 8 10.70 -15.43 -2.64
CA LYS A 8 9.47 -14.80 -2.13
C LYS A 8 9.77 -13.86 -0.97
N LEU A 9 10.57 -14.29 0.01
CA LEU A 9 10.98 -13.48 1.15
C LEU A 9 11.72 -12.21 0.71
N ARG A 10 12.65 -12.32 -0.25
CA ARG A 10 13.38 -11.15 -0.76
C ARG A 10 12.48 -10.23 -1.58
N GLY A 11 11.56 -10.77 -2.38
CA GLY A 11 10.56 -9.98 -3.10
C GLY A 11 9.66 -9.19 -2.16
N GLU A 12 9.20 -9.82 -1.08
CA GLU A 12 8.41 -9.16 -0.03
C GLU A 12 9.20 -8.03 0.65
N ALA A 13 10.47 -8.27 0.99
CA ALA A 13 11.34 -7.27 1.59
C ALA A 13 11.54 -6.04 0.67
N ILE A 14 11.72 -6.24 -0.64
CA ILE A 14 11.86 -5.15 -1.61
C ILE A 14 10.61 -4.28 -1.66
N VAL A 15 9.42 -4.90 -1.73
CA VAL A 15 8.15 -4.16 -1.75
C VAL A 15 7.98 -3.32 -0.47
N ASN A 16 8.28 -3.91 0.69
CA ASN A 16 8.17 -3.22 1.97
C ASN A 16 9.19 -2.09 2.10
N LEU A 17 10.43 -2.29 1.66
CA LEU A 17 11.45 -1.24 1.69
C LEU A 17 11.09 -0.07 0.78
N SER A 18 10.54 -0.34 -0.41
CA SER A 18 10.03 0.71 -1.31
C SER A 18 8.87 1.49 -0.67
N LYS A 19 7.94 0.81 0.01
CA LYS A 19 6.87 1.49 0.76
C LYS A 19 7.44 2.37 1.88
N CYS A 20 8.42 1.86 2.63
CA CYS A 20 9.09 2.60 3.70
C CYS A 20 9.80 3.86 3.17
N PHE A 21 10.48 3.76 2.02
CA PHE A 21 11.05 4.93 1.34
C PHE A 21 9.96 5.96 1.03
N ASN A 22 8.87 5.54 0.38
CA ASN A 22 7.78 6.45 0.04
C ASN A 22 7.20 7.14 1.29
N VAL A 23 6.95 6.38 2.36
CA VAL A 23 6.43 6.91 3.64
C VAL A 23 7.40 7.94 4.24
N ARG A 24 8.71 7.66 4.23
CA ARG A 24 9.73 8.62 4.68
C ARG A 24 9.67 9.93 3.89
N GLU A 25 9.39 9.85 2.59
CA GLU A 25 9.22 11.02 1.71
C GLU A 25 7.83 11.68 1.79
N GLY A 26 6.95 11.20 2.68
CA GLY A 26 5.64 11.79 2.96
C GLY A 26 4.45 11.11 2.27
N TRP A 27 4.63 9.90 1.74
CA TRP A 27 3.52 9.10 1.21
C TRP A 27 2.58 8.66 2.32
N THR A 28 1.28 8.79 2.07
CA THR A 28 0.22 8.45 3.00
C THR A 28 -0.74 7.44 2.39
N ARG A 29 -1.70 6.93 3.19
CA ARG A 29 -2.81 6.11 2.68
C ARG A 29 -3.61 6.82 1.57
N ALA A 30 -3.69 8.16 1.59
CA ALA A 30 -4.42 8.92 0.57
C ALA A 30 -3.77 8.85 -0.83
N ASP A 31 -2.46 8.56 -0.89
CA ASP A 31 -1.71 8.43 -2.14
C ASP A 31 -1.85 7.02 -2.76
N ASP A 32 -2.28 6.02 -1.98
CA ASP A 32 -2.66 4.69 -2.48
C ASP A 32 -4.09 4.75 -3.05
N ARG A 33 -4.29 5.60 -4.07
CA ARG A 33 -5.60 5.88 -4.68
C ARG A 33 -5.53 5.88 -6.21
N PRO A 34 -6.44 5.20 -6.92
CA PRO A 34 -6.56 5.30 -8.37
C PRO A 34 -6.95 6.72 -8.82
N PRO A 35 -6.73 7.06 -10.09
CA PRO A 35 -7.19 8.32 -10.65
C PRO A 35 -8.71 8.53 -10.46
N GLU A 36 -9.12 9.77 -10.22
CA GLU A 36 -10.51 10.14 -9.91
C GLU A 36 -11.53 9.65 -10.94
N ARG A 37 -11.13 9.58 -12.22
CA ARG A 37 -11.98 9.08 -13.31
C ARG A 37 -12.53 7.67 -13.06
N PHE A 38 -11.81 6.80 -12.32
CA PHE A 38 -12.28 5.45 -12.03
C PHE A 38 -13.52 5.44 -11.13
N PHE A 39 -13.72 6.51 -10.34
CA PHE A 39 -14.85 6.67 -9.44
C PHE A 39 -15.98 7.50 -10.07
N LYS A 40 -15.63 8.46 -10.93
CA LYS A 40 -16.59 9.43 -11.48
C LYS A 40 -17.07 9.14 -12.91
N GLN A 41 -16.27 8.46 -13.73
CA GLN A 41 -16.55 8.27 -15.14
C GLN A 41 -16.85 6.79 -15.43
N PRO A 42 -18.13 6.42 -15.62
CA PRO A 42 -18.48 5.04 -15.91
C PRO A 42 -17.92 4.59 -17.26
N HIS A 43 -17.66 3.30 -17.40
CA HIS A 43 -17.33 2.74 -18.70
C HIS A 43 -18.48 2.99 -19.69
N THR A 44 -18.14 3.42 -20.90
CA THR A 44 -19.12 3.80 -21.92
C THR A 44 -19.60 2.63 -22.77
N ARG A 45 -18.83 1.54 -22.82
CA ARG A 45 -19.04 0.36 -23.68
C ARG A 45 -18.59 -0.93 -22.99
N GLY A 46 -19.02 -2.07 -23.54
CA GLY A 46 -18.62 -3.40 -23.09
C GLY A 46 -19.39 -3.91 -21.87
N PRO A 47 -19.04 -5.09 -21.34
CA PRO A 47 -19.74 -5.74 -20.23
C PRO A 47 -19.79 -4.94 -18.94
N ALA A 48 -18.82 -4.05 -18.73
CA ALA A 48 -18.74 -3.17 -17.56
C ALA A 48 -19.41 -1.80 -17.77
N LYS A 49 -20.19 -1.61 -18.85
CA LYS A 49 -20.85 -0.33 -19.15
C LYS A 49 -21.69 0.15 -17.95
N GLY A 50 -21.51 1.42 -17.58
CA GLY A 50 -22.21 2.04 -16.44
C GLY A 50 -21.56 1.80 -15.08
N ILE A 51 -20.52 0.96 -14.99
CA ILE A 51 -19.85 0.64 -13.73
C ILE A 51 -18.72 1.64 -13.45
N THR A 52 -18.64 2.10 -12.20
CA THR A 52 -17.50 2.81 -11.60
C THR A 52 -17.02 2.08 -10.34
N LEU A 53 -15.82 2.40 -9.88
CA LEU A 53 -15.40 2.03 -8.53
C LEU A 53 -16.25 2.77 -7.50
N LYS A 54 -16.66 2.06 -6.46
CA LYS A 54 -17.27 2.66 -5.27
C LYS A 54 -16.20 2.96 -4.24
N GLU A 55 -16.28 4.14 -3.62
CA GLU A 55 -15.27 4.62 -2.67
C GLU A 55 -15.15 3.71 -1.45
N ASP A 56 -16.28 3.40 -0.82
CA ASP A 56 -16.38 2.50 0.33
C ASP A 56 -15.82 1.10 0.02
N GLY A 57 -16.20 0.53 -1.12
CA GLY A 57 -15.71 -0.75 -1.59
C GLY A 57 -14.20 -0.74 -1.81
N TYR A 58 -13.67 0.33 -2.42
CA TYR A 58 -12.23 0.48 -2.62
C TYR A 58 -11.47 0.61 -1.29
N GLN A 59 -11.96 1.43 -0.35
CA GLN A 59 -11.34 1.58 0.96
C GLN A 59 -11.32 0.27 1.75
N SER A 60 -12.37 -0.54 1.65
CA SER A 60 -12.42 -1.87 2.25
C SER A 60 -11.34 -2.80 1.67
N VAL A 61 -11.24 -2.87 0.34
CA VAL A 61 -10.21 -3.68 -0.34
C VAL A 61 -8.80 -3.19 0.00
N LEU A 62 -8.59 -1.88 0.07
CA LEU A 62 -7.29 -1.30 0.44
C LEU A 62 -6.87 -1.68 1.87
N SER A 63 -7.80 -1.65 2.83
CA SER A 63 -7.54 -2.10 4.20
C SER A 63 -7.23 -3.58 4.26
N GLY A 64 -7.99 -4.43 3.56
CA GLY A 64 -7.69 -5.87 3.48
C GLY A 64 -6.33 -6.16 2.84
N TYR A 65 -5.92 -5.36 1.85
CA TYR A 65 -4.58 -5.44 1.27
C TYR A 65 -3.49 -5.11 2.29
N TYR A 66 -3.67 -4.07 3.11
CA TYR A 66 -2.73 -3.73 4.17
C TYR A 66 -2.64 -4.82 5.24
N GLU A 67 -3.77 -5.38 5.67
CA GLU A 67 -3.79 -6.51 6.62
C GLU A 67 -3.01 -7.70 6.07
N ALA A 68 -3.27 -8.09 4.81
CA ALA A 68 -2.57 -9.19 4.16
C ALA A 68 -1.06 -8.94 4.00
N ARG A 69 -0.63 -7.68 3.97
CA ARG A 69 0.79 -7.27 3.91
C ARG A 69 1.43 -7.11 5.29
N GLY A 70 0.66 -7.19 6.38
CA GLY A 70 1.13 -6.88 7.73
C GLY A 70 1.45 -5.39 7.90
N TRP A 71 0.63 -4.52 7.32
CA TRP A 71 0.72 -3.06 7.41
C TRP A 71 -0.43 -2.51 8.27
N ASP A 72 -0.22 -1.35 8.89
CA ASP A 72 -1.26 -0.66 9.64
C ASP A 72 -2.38 -0.17 8.71
N THR A 73 -3.62 -0.53 9.03
CA THR A 73 -4.76 -0.27 8.14
C THR A 73 -5.09 1.21 8.00
N LYS A 74 -4.72 2.05 8.97
CA LYS A 74 -5.05 3.47 8.95
C LYS A 74 -4.01 4.29 8.20
N THR A 75 -2.73 3.94 8.36
CA THR A 75 -1.59 4.71 7.86
C THR A 75 -0.97 4.11 6.59
N GLY A 76 -1.13 2.79 6.37
CA GLY A 76 -0.48 2.06 5.29
C GLY A 76 1.01 1.81 5.52
N ILE A 77 1.49 1.97 6.77
CA ILE A 77 2.89 1.78 7.15
C ILE A 77 3.11 0.30 7.52
N PRO A 78 4.17 -0.37 7.02
CA PRO A 78 4.53 -1.71 7.47
C PRO A 78 4.72 -1.77 8.99
N THR A 79 4.16 -2.79 9.66
CA THR A 79 4.27 -2.92 11.11
C THR A 79 5.69 -3.29 11.55
N ASP A 80 6.00 -3.04 12.82
CA ASP A 80 7.30 -3.39 13.39
C ASP A 80 7.61 -4.89 13.34
N GLU A 81 6.58 -5.72 13.46
CA GLU A 81 6.68 -7.18 13.32
C GLU A 81 7.07 -7.56 11.88
N THR A 82 6.39 -7.00 10.88
CA THR A 82 6.69 -7.22 9.46
C THR A 82 8.12 -6.79 9.13
N LEU A 83 8.53 -5.59 9.57
CA LEU A 83 9.88 -5.09 9.32
C LEU A 83 10.94 -5.98 9.95
N LYS A 84 10.70 -6.48 11.17
CA LYS A 84 11.62 -7.40 11.86
C LYS A 84 11.76 -8.72 11.13
N ARG A 85 10.64 -9.33 10.74
CA ARG A 85 10.61 -10.59 9.99
C ARG A 85 11.37 -10.50 8.65
N LEU A 86 11.32 -9.32 8.01
CA LEU A 86 11.98 -9.07 6.72
C LEU A 86 13.44 -8.60 6.85
N GLY A 87 13.97 -8.44 8.06
CA GLY A 87 15.32 -7.93 8.30
C GLY A 87 15.49 -6.45 7.95
N LEU A 88 14.43 -5.66 8.10
CA LEU A 88 14.36 -4.24 7.77
C LEU A 88 14.29 -3.34 9.03
N ASP A 89 14.61 -3.85 10.22
CA ASP A 89 14.48 -3.10 11.49
C ASP A 89 15.17 -1.72 11.49
N PHE A 90 16.22 -1.56 10.67
CA PHE A 90 16.96 -0.30 10.53
C PHE A 90 16.13 0.87 10.00
N VAL A 91 14.93 0.64 9.44
CA VAL A 91 14.08 1.72 8.90
C VAL A 91 13.11 2.32 9.93
N LYS A 92 12.82 1.64 11.05
CA LYS A 92 11.72 1.96 11.99
C LYS A 92 11.70 3.42 12.47
N GLY A 93 12.86 3.99 12.81
CA GLY A 93 12.95 5.35 13.36
C GLY A 93 12.60 6.49 12.38
N ASN A 94 12.52 6.18 11.07
CA ASN A 94 12.32 7.16 10.00
C ASN A 94 10.90 7.12 9.41
N LEU A 95 9.99 6.32 9.96
CA LEU A 95 8.64 6.14 9.46
C LEU A 95 7.66 6.95 10.31
N LYS A 96 7.54 8.24 10.01
CA LYS A 96 6.48 9.09 10.56
C LYS A 96 5.55 9.52 9.42
N PRO A 97 4.22 9.41 9.58
CA PRO A 97 3.30 10.08 8.68
C PRO A 97 3.54 11.58 8.83
N THR A 98 4.29 12.19 7.90
CA THR A 98 4.34 13.64 7.80
C THR A 98 3.00 14.05 7.21
N GLY A 99 2.21 14.82 7.96
CA GLY A 99 0.90 15.29 7.52
C GLY A 99 1.01 15.84 6.10
N GLY A 100 0.27 15.23 5.17
CA GLY A 100 0.51 15.34 3.74
C GLY A 100 0.69 16.79 3.27
N LYS A 101 1.60 17.00 2.31
CA LYS A 101 1.71 18.28 1.61
C LYS A 101 0.31 18.65 1.10
N LYS A 102 -0.28 19.71 1.68
CA LYS A 102 -1.48 20.34 1.13
C LYS A 102 -1.17 20.69 -0.34
N LYS A 103 -1.87 20.05 -1.26
CA LYS A 103 -1.98 20.54 -2.64
C LYS A 103 -2.86 21.77 -2.64
#